data_AF-A0A060Q6B9-F1
#
_entry.id   AF-A0A060Q6B9-F1
#
_cell.length_a   1.000
_cell.length_b   1.000
_cell.length_c   1.000
_cell.angle_alpha   90.00
_cell.angle_beta   90.00
_cell.angle_gamma   90.00
#
_symmetry.space_group_name_H-M   'P 1'
#
loop_
_entity.id
_entity.type
_entity.pdbx_description
1 polymer ?
#
loop_
_entity_poly.entity_id
_entity_poly.type
_entity_poly.pdbx_seq_one_letter_code
_entity_poly.pdbx_strand_id
1 'polypeptide(L)'
;PLPTAAAVTNNPSCLVAEAVLPENAWQKNGFPNGGNIKGKVVAKSGDGGVGVQFNVEVSGLPEGGPFTYHIHAKPVPENGNCTATGAHFDPTERGEDPVCDKSKPETCQIGDLAGKHGAIPADNTTFSASYVDKYASLVEGSDAYFLDRSIVFHFPNKTRITCANFKITEPACGASTTGVAAPTGSTT
;
A
#
# COMPACT_ATOMS: atom_id res chain seq x y z
N PRO A 1 -5.93 -17.47 -19.82
CA PRO A 1 -5.89 -16.01 -19.59
C PRO A 1 -5.66 -15.75 -18.11
N LEU A 2 -4.85 -14.76 -17.74
CA LEU A 2 -4.69 -14.42 -16.32
C LEU A 2 -5.99 -13.82 -15.78
N PRO A 3 -6.33 -14.05 -14.49
CA PRO A 3 -7.39 -13.31 -13.82
C PRO A 3 -7.15 -11.80 -13.92
N THR A 4 -8.22 -11.02 -13.98
CA THR A 4 -8.15 -9.56 -14.09
C THR A 4 -8.87 -8.88 -12.94
N ALA A 5 -8.25 -7.86 -12.36
CA ALA A 5 -8.89 -6.97 -11.41
C ALA A 5 -9.78 -5.94 -12.14
N ALA A 6 -10.97 -5.68 -11.58
CA ALA A 6 -11.82 -4.59 -12.04
C ALA A 6 -11.27 -3.23 -11.61
N ALA A 7 -11.45 -2.21 -12.45
CA ALA A 7 -11.12 -0.85 -12.06
C ALA A 7 -12.10 -0.34 -10.99
N VAL A 8 -11.57 0.29 -9.94
CA VAL A 8 -12.34 0.91 -8.86
C VAL A 8 -12.72 2.33 -9.27
N THR A 9 -13.99 2.69 -9.14
CA THR A 9 -14.52 4.01 -9.58
C THR A 9 -15.35 4.74 -8.53
N ASN A 10 -15.38 4.23 -7.30
CA ASN A 10 -16.24 4.71 -6.22
C ASN A 10 -15.48 4.91 -4.90
N ASN A 11 -14.18 5.22 -4.97
CA ASN A 11 -13.41 5.54 -3.76
C ASN A 11 -13.98 6.79 -3.06
N PRO A 12 -14.06 6.78 -1.71
CA PRO A 12 -14.63 7.89 -0.94
C PRO A 12 -13.84 9.19 -1.11
N SER A 13 -14.50 10.34 -1.27
CA SER A 13 -13.82 11.63 -1.43
C SER A 13 -13.00 12.04 -0.19
N CYS A 14 -11.91 12.78 -0.41
CA CYS A 14 -10.99 13.31 0.60
C CYS A 14 -10.23 12.31 1.48
N LEU A 15 -10.50 11.00 1.40
CA LEU A 15 -9.82 10.04 2.27
C LEU A 15 -8.31 10.05 1.98
N VAL A 16 -7.51 10.28 3.02
CA VAL A 16 -6.05 10.17 2.99
C VAL A 16 -5.61 9.14 4.02
N ALA A 17 -4.74 8.23 3.60
CA ALA A 17 -4.04 7.31 4.48
C ALA A 17 -2.53 7.39 4.23
N GLU A 18 -1.75 7.18 5.29
CA GLU A 18 -0.30 7.16 5.23
C GLU A 18 0.25 5.87 5.81
N ALA A 19 1.26 5.30 5.15
CA ALA A 19 2.13 4.26 5.69
C ALA A 19 3.52 4.86 5.93
N VAL A 20 3.79 5.24 7.18
CA VAL A 20 5.08 5.83 7.60
C VAL A 20 6.05 4.71 7.96
N LEU A 21 7.20 4.67 7.28
CA LEU A 21 8.22 3.66 7.51
C LEU A 21 8.96 3.90 8.84
N PRO A 22 9.30 2.83 9.59
CA PRO A 22 9.98 2.97 10.87
C PRO A 22 11.38 3.55 10.71
N GLU A 23 11.86 4.30 11.71
CA GLU A 23 13.23 4.84 11.67
C GLU A 23 14.30 3.75 11.80
N ASN A 24 14.00 2.71 12.58
CA ASN A 24 14.91 1.62 12.89
C ASN A 24 14.72 0.46 11.92
N ALA A 25 15.82 -0.07 11.38
CA ALA A 25 15.76 -1.24 10.50
C ALA A 25 15.33 -2.49 11.25
N TRP A 26 14.32 -3.15 10.70
CA TRP A 26 14.02 -4.55 10.98
C TRP A 26 15.05 -5.47 10.29
N GLN A 27 15.35 -5.22 9.01
CA GLN A 27 16.35 -5.97 8.25
C GLN A 27 17.77 -5.38 8.45
N LYS A 28 18.45 -5.80 9.51
CA LYS A 28 19.79 -5.28 9.84
C LYS A 28 20.86 -5.64 8.79
N ASN A 29 20.73 -6.75 8.09
CA ASN A 29 21.73 -7.19 7.11
C ASN A 29 21.79 -6.28 5.87
N GLY A 30 20.68 -5.61 5.54
CA GLY A 30 20.66 -4.60 4.46
C GLY A 30 21.31 -3.27 4.85
N PHE A 31 21.63 -3.09 6.14
CA PHE A 31 22.18 -1.86 6.71
C PHE A 31 23.35 -2.19 7.65
N PRO A 32 24.48 -2.71 7.12
CA PRO A 32 25.61 -3.17 7.93
C PRO A 32 26.22 -2.06 8.80
N ASN A 33 26.09 -0.81 8.38
CA ASN A 33 26.56 0.38 9.10
C ASN A 33 25.43 1.11 9.86
N GLY A 34 24.27 0.46 10.03
CA GLY A 34 23.05 1.09 10.52
C GLY A 34 22.31 1.88 9.44
N GLY A 35 21.03 2.16 9.70
CA GLY A 35 20.12 2.83 8.76
C GLY A 35 18.79 2.09 8.64
N ASN A 36 17.90 2.63 7.81
CA ASN A 36 16.69 1.98 7.31
C ASN A 36 16.21 2.76 6.07
N ILE A 37 15.33 2.15 5.26
CA ILE A 37 14.50 2.94 4.35
C ILE A 37 13.51 3.72 5.21
N LYS A 38 13.55 5.05 5.10
CA LYS A 38 12.69 6.00 5.82
C LYS A 38 11.79 6.76 4.86
N GLY A 39 10.73 7.37 5.38
CA GLY A 39 9.77 8.15 4.60
C GLY A 39 8.38 7.56 4.70
N LYS A 40 7.56 7.78 3.68
CA LYS A 40 6.16 7.34 3.69
C LYS A 40 5.61 7.03 2.32
N VAL A 41 4.54 6.24 2.32
CA VAL A 41 3.65 6.07 1.17
C VAL A 41 2.30 6.67 1.55
N VAL A 42 1.83 7.65 0.78
CA VAL A 42 0.53 8.29 0.96
C VAL A 42 -0.44 7.74 -0.08
N ALA A 43 -1.60 7.29 0.37
CA ALA A 43 -2.72 6.85 -0.47
C ALA A 43 -3.87 7.85 -0.35
N LYS A 44 -4.39 8.30 -1.49
CA LYS A 44 -5.55 9.20 -1.58
C LYS A 44 -6.51 8.73 -2.65
N SER A 45 -7.77 9.10 -2.54
CA SER A 45 -8.73 8.85 -3.62
C SER A 45 -8.29 9.56 -4.90
N GLY A 46 -8.28 8.83 -6.01
CA GLY A 46 -8.07 9.43 -7.32
C GLY A 46 -9.25 10.29 -7.77
N ASP A 47 -9.03 11.07 -8.82
CA ASP A 47 -10.03 11.99 -9.36
C ASP A 47 -11.35 11.28 -9.69
N GLY A 48 -12.46 11.87 -9.27
CA GLY A 48 -13.80 11.28 -9.48
C GLY A 48 -14.04 9.95 -8.76
N GLY A 49 -13.19 9.58 -7.79
CA GLY A 49 -13.26 8.29 -7.10
C GLY A 49 -12.60 7.13 -7.86
N VAL A 50 -11.90 7.41 -8.97
CA VAL A 50 -11.26 6.40 -9.80
C VAL A 50 -9.90 6.03 -9.24
N GLY A 51 -9.76 4.78 -8.81
CA GLY A 51 -8.53 4.24 -8.27
C GLY A 51 -7.99 5.04 -7.08
N VAL A 52 -6.73 4.78 -6.77
CA VAL A 52 -6.03 5.39 -5.63
C VAL A 52 -4.76 6.06 -6.14
N GLN A 53 -4.62 7.34 -5.83
CA GLN A 53 -3.37 8.04 -6.02
C GLN A 53 -2.40 7.66 -4.90
N PHE A 54 -1.29 7.03 -5.29
CA PHE A 54 -0.16 6.79 -4.41
C PHE A 54 0.91 7.85 -4.62
N ASN A 55 1.43 8.39 -3.52
CA ASN A 55 2.64 9.19 -3.50
C ASN A 55 3.67 8.48 -2.63
N VAL A 56 4.75 8.01 -3.24
CA VAL A 56 5.85 7.32 -2.57
C VAL A 56 6.96 8.33 -2.37
N GLU A 57 7.44 8.48 -1.14
CA GLU A 57 8.56 9.36 -0.80
C GLU A 57 9.45 8.64 0.20
N VAL A 58 10.60 8.13 -0.28
CA VAL A 58 11.52 7.34 0.54
C VAL A 58 12.97 7.78 0.37
N SER A 59 13.75 7.53 1.42
CA SER A 59 15.20 7.79 1.49
C SER A 59 15.90 6.69 2.28
N GLY A 60 17.23 6.67 2.22
CA GLY A 60 18.02 5.64 2.90
C GLY A 60 17.87 4.27 2.24
N LEU A 61 17.65 4.25 0.93
CA LEU A 61 17.71 3.01 0.15
C LEU A 61 19.15 2.44 0.23
N PRO A 62 19.31 1.14 0.54
CA PRO A 62 20.63 0.53 0.64
C PRO A 62 21.20 0.27 -0.77
N GLU A 63 22.40 -0.32 -0.85
CA GLU A 63 22.88 -0.89 -2.10
C GLU A 63 22.15 -2.20 -2.44
N GLY A 64 22.13 -2.60 -3.71
CA GLY A 64 21.62 -3.91 -4.14
C GLY A 64 20.16 -3.91 -4.61
N GLY A 65 19.67 -2.79 -5.14
CA GLY A 65 18.39 -2.74 -5.86
C GLY A 65 18.44 -3.44 -7.24
N PRO A 66 17.43 -3.25 -8.10
CA PRO A 66 16.27 -2.38 -7.92
C PRO A 66 15.34 -2.84 -6.79
N PHE A 67 14.66 -1.89 -6.16
CA PHE A 67 13.76 -2.20 -5.03
C PHE A 67 12.32 -2.26 -5.50
N THR A 68 11.64 -3.35 -5.18
CA THR A 68 10.20 -3.49 -5.40
C THR A 68 9.45 -3.21 -4.12
N TYR A 69 8.19 -2.83 -4.24
CA TYR A 69 7.33 -2.58 -3.10
C TYR A 69 5.91 -3.01 -3.43
N HIS A 70 5.27 -3.64 -2.45
CA HIS A 70 3.97 -4.26 -2.62
C HIS A 70 3.10 -4.02 -1.41
N ILE A 71 1.79 -3.97 -1.63
CA ILE A 71 0.81 -4.14 -0.56
C ILE A 71 0.77 -5.63 -0.22
N HIS A 72 0.92 -5.96 1.05
CA HIS A 72 0.87 -7.33 1.56
C HIS A 72 -0.50 -7.66 2.16
N ALA A 73 -0.82 -8.94 2.26
CA ALA A 73 -2.14 -9.41 2.66
C ALA A 73 -2.51 -9.09 4.12
N LYS A 74 -1.53 -8.93 5.02
CA LYS A 74 -1.77 -8.73 6.46
C LYS A 74 -1.11 -7.44 6.97
N PRO A 75 -1.61 -6.86 8.06
CA PRO A 75 -0.92 -5.77 8.73
C PRO A 75 0.44 -6.22 9.30
N VAL A 76 1.35 -5.28 9.46
CA VAL A 76 2.55 -5.41 10.27
C VAL A 76 2.14 -5.57 11.74
N PRO A 77 2.58 -6.64 12.43
CA PRO A 77 2.31 -6.82 13.86
C PRO A 77 3.06 -5.79 14.72
N GLU A 78 2.69 -5.68 16.00
CA GLU A 78 3.30 -4.72 16.95
C GLU A 78 4.83 -4.82 17.04
N ASN A 79 5.39 -6.03 16.87
CA ASN A 79 6.84 -6.24 16.91
C ASN A 79 7.57 -5.85 15.61
N GLY A 80 6.87 -5.27 14.63
CA GLY A 80 7.46 -4.79 13.37
C GLY A 80 7.92 -5.89 12.42
N ASN A 81 7.55 -7.16 12.65
CA ASN A 81 8.04 -8.27 11.84
C ASN A 81 7.42 -8.26 10.44
N CYS A 82 8.19 -7.80 9.45
CA CYS A 82 7.72 -7.75 8.07
C CYS A 82 7.38 -9.11 7.47
N THR A 83 7.89 -10.23 7.97
CA THR A 83 7.51 -11.57 7.47
C THR A 83 6.05 -11.90 7.81
N ALA A 84 5.51 -11.38 8.91
CA ALA A 84 4.15 -11.66 9.36
C ALA A 84 3.06 -11.02 8.48
N THR A 85 3.44 -10.08 7.60
CA THR A 85 2.51 -9.46 6.63
C THR A 85 2.02 -10.45 5.56
N GLY A 86 2.61 -11.65 5.49
CA GLY A 86 2.15 -12.72 4.59
C GLY A 86 2.55 -12.49 3.14
N ALA A 87 1.79 -13.06 2.21
CA ALA A 87 1.99 -12.92 0.76
C ALA A 87 1.59 -11.51 0.27
N HIS A 88 1.80 -11.23 -1.01
CA HIS A 88 1.25 -10.04 -1.65
C HIS A 88 -0.28 -10.03 -1.56
N PHE A 89 -0.88 -8.84 -1.56
CA PHE A 89 -2.31 -8.67 -1.63
C PHE A 89 -2.81 -8.99 -3.05
N ASP A 90 -3.45 -10.14 -3.20
CA ASP A 90 -3.88 -10.69 -4.49
C ASP A 90 -5.27 -11.36 -4.40
N PRO A 91 -6.34 -10.56 -4.30
CA PRO A 91 -7.70 -11.10 -4.20
C PRO A 91 -8.17 -11.77 -5.51
N THR A 92 -7.47 -11.54 -6.61
CA THR A 92 -7.71 -12.20 -7.90
C THR A 92 -7.05 -13.58 -8.00
N GLU A 93 -6.25 -13.95 -6.99
CA GLU A 93 -5.48 -15.20 -6.95
C GLU A 93 -4.63 -15.42 -8.22
N ARG A 94 -4.11 -14.34 -8.81
CA ARG A 94 -3.39 -14.41 -10.08
C ARG A 94 -1.99 -15.02 -9.90
N GLY A 95 -1.40 -14.90 -8.71
CA GLY A 95 -0.06 -15.39 -8.37
C GLY A 95 1.06 -14.43 -8.74
N GLU A 96 2.32 -14.84 -8.58
CA GLU A 96 3.48 -14.01 -8.95
C GLU A 96 3.96 -14.26 -10.40
N ASP A 97 3.71 -15.46 -10.92
CA ASP A 97 4.14 -15.90 -12.24
C ASP A 97 2.95 -16.06 -13.21
N PRO A 98 3.04 -15.51 -14.43
CA PRO A 98 4.15 -14.71 -14.94
C PRO A 98 4.24 -13.35 -14.24
N VAL A 99 5.46 -12.79 -14.22
CA VAL A 99 5.74 -11.45 -13.69
C VAL A 99 4.74 -10.43 -14.25
N CYS A 100 4.34 -9.46 -13.43
CA CYS A 100 3.42 -8.41 -13.84
C CYS A 100 3.86 -7.74 -15.15
N ASP A 101 2.97 -7.75 -16.13
CA ASP A 101 3.13 -7.02 -17.38
C ASP A 101 2.54 -5.62 -17.20
N LYS A 102 3.40 -4.62 -17.09
CA LYS A 102 3.01 -3.22 -16.94
C LYS A 102 2.11 -2.71 -18.08
N SER A 103 2.11 -3.35 -19.26
CA SER A 103 1.21 -3.00 -20.36
C SER A 103 -0.22 -3.53 -20.16
N LYS A 104 -0.42 -4.47 -19.22
CA LYS A 104 -1.71 -5.07 -18.86
C LYS A 104 -1.90 -5.08 -17.33
N PRO A 105 -1.90 -3.90 -16.69
CA PRO A 105 -1.86 -3.79 -15.24
C PRO A 105 -3.10 -4.41 -14.54
N GLU A 106 -4.21 -4.60 -15.25
CA GLU A 106 -5.38 -5.34 -14.78
C GLU A 106 -5.10 -6.81 -14.49
N THR A 107 -4.05 -7.39 -15.09
CA THR A 107 -3.64 -8.79 -14.87
C THR A 107 -2.61 -8.96 -13.75
N CYS A 108 -2.17 -7.87 -13.13
CA CYS A 108 -1.22 -7.91 -12.02
C CYS A 108 -1.94 -8.07 -10.69
N GLN A 109 -1.22 -8.53 -9.67
CA GLN A 109 -1.76 -8.54 -8.31
C GLN A 109 -2.14 -7.10 -7.92
N ILE A 110 -3.27 -6.91 -7.24
CA ILE A 110 -3.68 -5.58 -6.80
C ILE A 110 -2.58 -4.93 -5.97
N GLY A 111 -1.91 -5.70 -5.11
CA GLY A 111 -0.79 -5.24 -4.30
C GLY A 111 0.54 -5.05 -5.04
N ASP A 112 0.68 -5.46 -6.31
CA ASP A 112 1.94 -5.32 -7.05
C ASP A 112 2.11 -3.90 -7.63
N LEU A 113 2.39 -2.94 -6.74
CA LEU A 113 2.55 -1.54 -7.11
C LEU A 113 3.82 -1.32 -7.95
N ALA A 114 4.96 -1.90 -7.55
CA ALA A 114 6.21 -1.75 -8.29
C ALA A 114 6.17 -2.41 -9.69
N GLY A 115 5.51 -3.56 -9.85
CA GLY A 115 5.30 -4.18 -11.16
C GLY A 115 4.45 -3.30 -12.09
N LYS A 116 3.36 -2.73 -11.57
CA LYS A 116 2.46 -1.86 -12.35
C LYS A 116 3.07 -0.48 -12.66
N HIS A 117 3.77 0.12 -11.70
CA HIS A 117 4.16 1.54 -11.78
C HIS A 117 5.65 1.76 -11.96
N GLY A 118 6.48 0.75 -11.65
CA GLY A 118 7.93 0.77 -11.80
C GLY A 118 8.63 0.51 -10.47
N ALA A 119 9.68 -0.31 -10.51
CA ALA A 119 10.59 -0.51 -9.38
C ALA A 119 11.48 0.71 -9.17
N ILE A 120 12.01 0.84 -7.95
CA ILE A 120 13.00 1.87 -7.62
C ILE A 120 14.34 1.45 -8.23
N PRO A 121 15.02 2.30 -9.02
CA PRO A 121 16.30 1.97 -9.63
C PRO A 121 17.38 1.61 -8.59
N ALA A 122 18.33 0.76 -8.96
CA ALA A 122 19.34 0.23 -8.05
C ALA A 122 20.26 1.30 -7.45
N ASP A 123 20.55 2.37 -8.20
CA ASP A 123 21.51 3.40 -7.82
C ASP A 123 20.87 4.56 -7.02
N ASN A 124 19.58 4.46 -6.73
CA ASN A 124 18.85 5.49 -6.00
C ASN A 124 19.04 5.32 -4.48
N THR A 125 19.50 6.38 -3.82
CA THR A 125 19.48 6.50 -2.35
C THR A 125 18.21 7.18 -1.83
N THR A 126 17.49 7.88 -2.72
CA THR A 126 16.17 8.48 -2.50
C THR A 126 15.25 8.18 -3.70
N PHE A 127 13.95 8.20 -3.45
CA PHE A 127 12.95 7.95 -4.49
C PHE A 127 11.66 8.71 -4.19
N SER A 128 11.10 9.33 -5.24
CA SER A 128 9.77 9.92 -5.21
C SER A 128 9.00 9.53 -6.47
N ALA A 129 7.74 9.16 -6.31
CA ALA A 129 6.84 8.87 -7.41
C ALA A 129 5.39 9.22 -7.05
N SER A 130 4.62 9.64 -8.05
CA SER A 130 3.17 9.82 -7.94
C SER A 130 2.49 9.14 -9.13
N TYR A 131 1.50 8.31 -8.86
CA TYR A 131 0.74 7.58 -9.88
C TYR A 131 -0.63 7.19 -9.34
N VAL A 132 -1.55 6.90 -10.26
CA VAL A 132 -2.88 6.37 -9.94
C VAL A 132 -2.89 4.87 -10.22
N ASP A 133 -3.16 4.08 -9.18
CA ASP A 133 -3.49 2.67 -9.31
C ASP A 133 -5.00 2.49 -9.46
N LYS A 134 -5.45 1.97 -10.61
CA LYS A 134 -6.88 1.84 -10.90
C LYS A 134 -7.57 0.70 -10.14
N TYR A 135 -6.82 -0.18 -9.49
CA TYR A 135 -7.33 -1.46 -8.99
C TYR A 135 -7.35 -1.53 -7.47
N ALA A 136 -6.47 -0.80 -6.77
CA ALA A 136 -6.54 -0.63 -5.33
C ALA A 136 -7.80 0.15 -4.91
N SER A 137 -8.34 -0.17 -3.72
CA SER A 137 -9.55 0.44 -3.19
C SER A 137 -9.39 0.94 -1.76
N LEU A 138 -10.02 2.09 -1.49
CA LEU A 138 -10.24 2.69 -0.18
C LEU A 138 -11.67 2.42 0.32
N VAL A 139 -12.50 1.74 -0.47
CA VAL A 139 -13.87 1.36 -0.11
C VAL A 139 -13.82 0.15 0.83
N GLU A 140 -14.11 0.38 2.10
CA GLU A 140 -14.17 -0.68 3.11
C GLU A 140 -15.14 -1.80 2.70
N GLY A 141 -14.71 -3.05 2.88
CA GLY A 141 -15.47 -4.23 2.50
C GLY A 141 -15.39 -4.62 1.01
N SER A 142 -14.77 -3.82 0.15
CA SER A 142 -14.47 -4.27 -1.22
C SER A 142 -13.30 -5.27 -1.24
N ASP A 143 -13.29 -6.21 -2.20
CA ASP A 143 -12.21 -7.20 -2.33
C ASP A 143 -10.83 -6.56 -2.52
N ALA A 144 -10.78 -5.35 -3.06
CA ALA A 144 -9.58 -4.56 -3.31
C ALA A 144 -9.20 -3.62 -2.15
N TYR A 145 -9.93 -3.66 -1.02
CA TYR A 145 -9.65 -2.83 0.14
C TYR A 145 -8.31 -3.18 0.78
N PHE A 146 -7.47 -2.16 1.02
CA PHE A 146 -6.12 -2.37 1.54
C PHE A 146 -5.75 -1.53 2.78
N LEU A 147 -6.63 -0.67 3.28
CA LEU A 147 -6.27 0.23 4.39
C LEU A 147 -6.09 -0.50 5.73
N ASP A 148 -6.53 -1.74 5.84
CA ASP A 148 -6.27 -2.67 6.96
C ASP A 148 -4.98 -3.49 6.78
N ARG A 149 -4.18 -3.18 5.74
CA ARG A 149 -3.00 -3.93 5.34
C ARG A 149 -1.72 -3.13 5.48
N SER A 150 -0.64 -3.67 4.93
CA SER A 150 0.70 -3.11 4.99
C SER A 150 1.34 -2.93 3.62
N ILE A 151 2.29 -2.01 3.54
CA ILE A 151 3.25 -1.91 2.44
C ILE A 151 4.59 -2.54 2.87
N VAL A 152 5.26 -3.26 1.96
CA VAL A 152 6.58 -3.85 2.19
C VAL A 152 7.51 -3.51 1.04
N PHE A 153 8.75 -3.14 1.36
CA PHE A 153 9.83 -2.92 0.39
C PHE A 153 10.78 -4.12 0.37
N HIS A 154 11.25 -4.50 -0.82
CA HIS A 154 12.05 -5.70 -1.03
C HIS A 154 13.30 -5.42 -1.86
N PHE A 155 14.34 -6.21 -1.59
CA PHE A 155 15.44 -6.44 -2.52
C PHE A 155 14.99 -7.27 -3.73
N PRO A 156 15.76 -7.30 -4.84
CA PRO A 156 15.47 -8.13 -6.02
C PRO A 156 15.27 -9.61 -5.72
N ASN A 157 15.97 -10.14 -4.70
CA ASN A 157 15.84 -11.53 -4.24
C ASN A 157 14.61 -11.78 -3.36
N LYS A 158 13.63 -10.86 -3.34
CA LYS A 158 12.40 -10.87 -2.54
C LYS A 158 12.60 -10.72 -1.03
N THR A 159 13.84 -10.50 -0.56
CA THR A 159 14.09 -10.23 0.86
C THR A 159 13.40 -8.94 1.28
N ARG A 160 12.56 -9.02 2.32
CA ARG A 160 11.86 -7.87 2.92
C ARG A 160 12.89 -6.97 3.62
N ILE A 161 12.74 -5.66 3.44
CA ILE A 161 13.65 -4.64 4.00
C ILE A 161 12.96 -3.92 5.16
N THR A 162 11.84 -3.29 4.85
CA THR A 162 11.03 -2.50 5.79
C THR A 162 9.56 -2.63 5.41
N CYS A 163 8.69 -2.30 6.35
CA CYS A 163 7.25 -2.38 6.16
C CYS A 163 6.51 -1.41 7.09
N ALA A 164 5.30 -1.03 6.71
CA ALA A 164 4.43 -0.17 7.51
C ALA A 164 2.95 -0.45 7.24
N ASN A 165 2.10 -0.22 8.24
CA ASN A 165 0.64 -0.24 8.08
C ASN A 165 0.14 1.06 7.50
N PHE A 166 -0.89 1.00 6.66
CA PHE A 166 -1.65 2.19 6.29
C PHE A 166 -2.50 2.66 7.48
N LYS A 167 -2.49 3.96 7.73
CA LYS A 167 -3.32 4.60 8.76
C LYS A 167 -4.06 5.77 8.14
N ILE A 168 -5.37 5.84 8.34
CA ILE A 168 -6.17 6.98 7.89
C ILE A 168 -5.72 8.21 8.68
N THR A 169 -5.26 9.24 7.97
CA THR A 169 -4.87 10.54 8.54
C THR A 169 -5.94 11.59 8.30
N GLU A 170 -6.67 11.49 7.19
CA GLU A 170 -7.84 12.31 6.91
C GLU A 170 -9.00 11.39 6.51
N PRO A 171 -10.11 11.34 7.27
CA PRO A 171 -11.26 10.52 6.94
C PRO A 171 -11.99 11.06 5.70
N ALA A 172 -12.84 10.22 5.12
CA ALA A 172 -13.65 10.59 3.97
C ALA A 172 -14.55 11.81 4.25
N CYS A 173 -14.49 12.84 3.40
CA CYS A 173 -15.47 13.92 3.45
C CYS A 173 -16.83 13.38 3.02
N GLY A 174 -17.88 13.75 3.75
CA GLY A 174 -19.24 13.35 3.39
C GLY A 174 -19.58 11.90 3.74
N ALA A 175 -18.75 11.21 4.52
CA ALA A 175 -19.23 10.08 5.32
C ALA A 175 -20.24 10.64 6.35
N SER A 176 -21.49 10.80 5.92
CA SER A 176 -22.61 11.10 6.80
C SER A 176 -22.67 9.96 7.82
N THR A 177 -22.14 10.22 9.01
CA THR A 177 -22.70 9.62 10.20
C THR A 177 -24.13 10.12 10.26
N THR A 178 -25.08 9.30 9.79
CA THR A 178 -26.44 9.36 10.33
C THR A 178 -26.28 9.11 11.81
N GLY A 179 -26.10 10.20 12.56
CA GLY A 179 -26.22 10.21 14.00
C GLY A 179 -27.58 9.63 14.31
N VAL A 180 -27.59 8.44 14.89
CA VAL A 180 -28.75 7.89 15.55
C VAL A 180 -29.14 8.94 16.58
N ALA A 181 -30.24 9.64 16.32
CA ALA A 181 -30.82 10.57 17.26
C ALA A 181 -31.07 9.81 18.57
N ALA A 182 -30.47 10.29 19.66
CA ALA A 182 -30.73 9.75 20.98
C ALA A 182 -32.23 9.90 21.29
N PRO A 183 -32.91 8.86 21.82
CA PRO A 183 -34.28 9.02 22.27
C PRO A 183 -34.27 9.92 23.50
N THR A 184 -34.88 11.11 23.39
CA THR A 184 -35.20 11.95 24.54
C THR A 184 -36.29 11.24 25.36
N GLY A 185 -35.88 10.53 26.40
CA GLY A 185 -36.78 10.03 27.44
C GLY A 185 -37.32 11.21 28.25
N SER A 186 -38.62 11.48 28.11
CA SER A 186 -39.38 12.32 29.03
C SER A 186 -40.05 11.41 30.06
N THR A 187 -39.57 11.46 31.29
CA THR A 187 -40.28 10.93 32.47
C THR A 187 -41.25 11.98 32.96
N THR A 188 -42.54 11.62 32.96
CA THR A 188 -43.58 12.18 33.85
C THR A 188 -43.34 11.79 35.30
#